data_AF-A0A2E7ST28-F1
#
_entry.id   AF-A0A2E7ST28-F1
#
_cell.length_a   1.000
_cell.length_b   1.000
_cell.length_c   1.000
_cell.angle_alpha   90.00
_cell.angle_beta   90.00
_cell.angle_gamma   90.00
#
_symmetry.space_group_name_H-M   'P 1'
#
loop_
_entity.id
_entity.type
_entity.pdbx_description
1 polymer ?
#
loop_
_entity_poly.entity_id
_entity_poly.type
_entity_poly.pdbx_seq_one_letter_code
_entity_poly.pdbx_strand_id
1 'polypeptide(L)'
;MRDTLQTLLLHQQLTDDAQIFLQALRSEDFVHAKGMMTDIWQQMGLPEFQSMIRDEMPVFAKSTATFVGLIMDDGQEAVVDAFLYFSNEKWAACDLAFANIGQEWKVNRLGLREIDWPIEPFSSSQPALSSRNESLEIEG
;
A
#
# COMPACT_ATOMS: atom_id res chain seq x y z
N MET A 1 19.60 17.45 6.92
CA MET A 1 19.65 16.19 7.71
C MET A 1 18.61 16.35 8.80
N ARG A 2 17.60 15.47 8.83
CA ARG A 2 16.58 15.50 9.89
C ARG A 2 17.17 14.98 11.20
N ASP A 3 16.77 15.55 12.32
CA ASP A 3 17.11 15.01 13.63
C ASP A 3 16.18 13.84 14.00
N THR A 4 16.49 13.17 15.12
CA THR A 4 15.71 12.02 15.60
C THR A 4 14.27 12.37 15.90
N LEU A 5 13.99 13.56 16.47
CA LEU A 5 12.64 13.98 16.81
C LEU A 5 11.83 14.25 15.54
N GLN A 6 12.42 14.94 14.56
CA GLN A 6 11.81 15.21 13.26
C GLN A 6 11.49 13.91 12.51
N THR A 7 12.37 12.91 12.60
CA THR A 7 12.15 11.59 11.99
C THR A 7 10.98 10.86 12.66
N LEU A 8 10.93 10.85 13.99
CA LEU A 8 9.81 10.23 14.73
C LEU A 8 8.47 10.91 14.45
N LEU A 9 8.45 12.24 14.40
CA LEU A 9 7.24 13.00 14.07
C LEU A 9 6.76 12.72 12.64
N LEU A 10 7.68 12.63 11.69
CA LEU A 10 7.35 12.24 10.32
C LEU A 10 6.77 10.83 10.28
N HIS A 11 7.40 9.86 10.95
CA HIS A 11 6.89 8.48 10.95
C HIS A 11 5.52 8.37 11.60
N GLN A 12 5.27 9.12 12.67
CA GLN A 12 3.93 9.21 13.27
C GLN A 12 2.92 9.79 12.27
N GLN A 13 3.26 10.91 11.61
CA GLN A 13 2.40 11.51 10.58
C GLN A 13 2.08 10.51 9.46
N LEU A 14 3.09 9.85 8.89
CA LEU A 14 2.90 8.87 7.82
C LEU A 14 2.10 7.64 8.27
N THR A 15 2.22 7.27 9.55
CA THR A 15 1.39 6.21 10.15
C THR A 15 -0.08 6.61 10.13
N ASP A 16 -0.39 7.82 10.61
CA ASP A 16 -1.75 8.32 10.70
C ASP A 16 -2.35 8.51 9.28
N ASP A 17 -1.58 9.08 8.35
CA ASP A 17 -2.00 9.27 6.96
C ASP A 17 -2.25 7.92 6.25
N ALA A 18 -1.41 6.91 6.48
CA ALA A 18 -1.62 5.57 5.93
C ALA A 18 -2.89 4.92 6.49
N GLN A 19 -3.16 5.07 7.79
CA GLN A 19 -4.39 4.56 8.40
C GLN A 19 -5.63 5.25 7.82
N ILE A 20 -5.61 6.58 7.70
CA ILE A 20 -6.71 7.36 7.14
C ILE A 20 -6.97 6.96 5.69
N PHE A 21 -5.91 6.85 4.87
CA PHE A 21 -6.04 6.45 3.48
C PHE A 21 -6.62 5.04 3.32
N LEU A 22 -6.11 4.06 4.07
CA LEU A 22 -6.62 2.69 4.02
C LEU A 22 -8.04 2.57 4.57
N GLN A 23 -8.39 3.37 5.58
CA GLN A 23 -9.76 3.46 6.07
C GLN A 23 -10.70 4.04 5.02
N ALA A 24 -10.27 5.06 4.27
CA ALA A 24 -11.05 5.65 3.18
C ALA A 24 -11.31 4.61 2.07
N LEU A 25 -10.30 3.82 1.68
CA LEU A 25 -10.49 2.72 0.73
C LEU A 25 -11.46 1.65 1.26
N ARG A 26 -11.36 1.28 2.54
CA ARG A 26 -12.26 0.31 3.17
C ARG A 26 -13.71 0.79 3.21
N SER A 27 -13.92 2.07 3.51
CA SER A 27 -15.25 2.69 3.60
C SER A 27 -15.78 3.20 2.25
N GLU A 28 -15.09 2.90 1.15
CA GLU A 28 -15.42 3.38 -0.21
C GLU A 28 -15.48 4.92 -0.33
N ASP A 29 -14.80 5.66 0.55
CA ASP A 29 -14.62 7.11 0.43
C ASP A 29 -13.49 7.42 -0.56
N PHE A 30 -13.75 7.12 -1.83
CA PHE A 30 -12.78 7.29 -2.91
C PHE A 30 -12.46 8.75 -3.22
N VAL A 31 -13.33 9.69 -2.83
CA VAL A 31 -13.06 11.13 -2.97
C VAL A 31 -11.93 11.50 -2.01
N HIS A 32 -12.05 11.10 -0.74
CA HIS A 32 -11.01 11.37 0.25
C HIS A 32 -9.72 10.63 -0.08
N ALA A 33 -9.80 9.32 -0.37
CA ALA A 33 -8.62 8.52 -0.72
C ALA A 33 -7.85 9.13 -1.89
N LYS A 34 -8.53 9.47 -2.99
CA LYS A 34 -7.91 10.09 -4.17
C LYS A 34 -7.34 11.49 -3.86
N GLY A 35 -7.96 12.24 -2.95
CA GLY A 35 -7.46 13.54 -2.49
C GLY A 35 -6.12 13.47 -1.76
N MET A 36 -5.80 12.33 -1.14
CA MET A 36 -4.52 12.07 -0.47
C MET A 36 -3.41 11.61 -1.42
N MET A 37 -3.75 11.29 -2.67
CA MET A 37 -2.78 10.78 -3.64
C MET A 37 -2.04 11.91 -4.37
N THR A 38 -0.89 11.59 -4.95
CA THR A 38 -0.14 12.53 -5.78
C THR A 38 -0.92 12.94 -7.04
N ASP A 39 -0.53 14.06 -7.65
CA ASP A 39 -1.21 14.62 -8.83
C ASP A 39 -1.15 13.68 -10.06
N ILE A 40 -0.26 12.70 -10.06
CA ILE A 40 -0.22 11.63 -11.07
C ILE A 40 -1.57 10.89 -11.11
N TRP A 41 -2.17 10.65 -9.95
CA TRP A 41 -3.48 10.01 -9.82
C TRP A 41 -4.63 10.99 -10.10
N GLN A 42 -4.37 12.30 -10.17
CA GLN A 42 -5.40 13.26 -10.55
C GLN A 42 -5.80 13.17 -12.02
N GLN A 43 -4.91 12.68 -12.89
CA GLN A 43 -5.22 12.46 -14.31
C GLN A 43 -6.25 11.35 -14.51
N MET A 44 -6.30 10.37 -13.60
CA MET A 44 -7.33 9.35 -13.57
C MET A 44 -8.65 9.96 -13.07
N GLY A 45 -9.75 9.70 -13.77
CA GLY A 45 -11.07 10.14 -13.35
C GLY A 45 -11.50 9.48 -12.05
N LEU A 46 -12.33 10.13 -11.23
CA LEU A 46 -12.86 9.50 -10.01
C LEU A 46 -13.59 8.17 -10.31
N PRO A 47 -14.49 8.06 -11.31
CA PRO A 47 -15.16 6.79 -11.61
C PRO A 47 -14.18 5.66 -12.03
N GLU A 48 -13.13 6.02 -12.76
CA GLU A 48 -12.08 5.09 -13.18
C GLU A 48 -11.28 4.58 -11.98
N PHE A 49 -10.88 5.50 -11.08
CA PHE A 49 -10.22 5.15 -9.82
C PHE A 49 -11.09 4.22 -8.95
N GLN A 50 -12.39 4.50 -8.84
CA GLN A 50 -13.33 3.65 -8.13
C GLN A 50 -13.40 2.23 -8.73
N SER A 51 -13.50 2.13 -10.06
CA SER A 51 -13.54 0.84 -10.76
C SER A 51 -12.25 0.08 -10.52
N MET A 52 -11.09 0.70 -10.75
CA MET A 52 -9.78 0.09 -10.54
C MET A 52 -9.63 -0.46 -9.11
N ILE A 53 -9.95 0.32 -8.07
CA ILE A 53 -9.84 -0.18 -6.69
C ILE A 53 -10.83 -1.34 -6.43
N ARG A 54 -12.07 -1.26 -6.93
CA ARG A 54 -13.07 -2.32 -6.72
C ARG A 54 -12.77 -3.60 -7.50
N ASP A 55 -12.21 -3.48 -8.69
CA ASP A 55 -11.99 -4.59 -9.61
C ASP A 55 -10.63 -5.26 -9.35
N GLU A 56 -9.57 -4.46 -9.15
CA GLU A 56 -8.21 -4.96 -8.98
C GLU A 56 -7.82 -5.16 -7.52
N MET A 57 -8.40 -4.37 -6.60
CA MET A 57 -8.07 -4.41 -5.17
C MET A 57 -9.30 -4.51 -4.23
N PRO A 58 -10.31 -5.39 -4.48
CA PRO A 58 -11.50 -5.49 -3.62
C PRO A 58 -11.22 -5.90 -2.17
N VAL A 59 -9.98 -6.27 -1.84
CA VAL A 59 -9.54 -6.63 -0.49
C VAL A 59 -9.71 -5.47 0.50
N PHE A 60 -9.56 -4.22 0.06
CA PHE A 60 -9.63 -3.08 0.99
C PHE A 60 -11.00 -2.98 1.63
N ALA A 61 -12.07 -3.09 0.84
CA ALA A 61 -13.45 -3.08 1.32
C ALA A 61 -13.80 -4.30 2.20
N LYS A 62 -13.07 -5.41 2.05
CA LYS A 62 -13.27 -6.65 2.82
C LYS A 62 -12.47 -6.69 4.12
N SER A 63 -11.45 -5.84 4.26
CA SER A 63 -10.65 -5.78 5.48
C SER A 63 -11.49 -5.30 6.67
N THR A 64 -11.25 -5.86 7.84
CA THR A 64 -11.92 -5.48 9.09
C THR A 64 -11.07 -4.58 9.97
N ALA A 65 -9.74 -4.69 9.84
CA ALA A 65 -8.79 -3.84 10.55
C ALA A 65 -7.51 -3.65 9.73
N THR A 66 -6.75 -2.62 10.09
CA THR A 66 -5.44 -2.33 9.50
C THR A 66 -4.44 -2.12 10.63
N PHE A 67 -3.27 -2.74 10.50
CA PHE A 67 -2.11 -2.45 11.31
C PHE A 67 -1.04 -1.80 10.45
N VAL A 68 -0.49 -0.67 10.87
CA VAL A 68 0.63 -0.02 10.19
C VAL A 68 1.91 -0.40 10.91
N GLY A 69 2.86 -0.93 10.15
CA GLY A 69 4.10 -1.48 10.64
C GLY A 69 5.28 -0.55 10.40
N LEU A 70 6.27 -1.05 9.65
CA LEU A 70 7.54 -0.37 9.46
C LEU A 70 7.40 0.82 8.51
N ILE A 71 8.17 1.87 8.82
CA ILE A 71 8.31 3.06 7.99
C ILE A 71 9.78 3.29 7.73
N MET A 72 10.11 3.46 6.45
CA MET A 72 11.45 3.83 6.01
C MET A 72 11.32 5.01 5.06
N ASP A 73 12.19 6.00 5.20
CA ASP A 73 12.20 7.18 4.34
C ASP A 73 13.61 7.65 4.04
N ASP A 74 13.80 8.34 2.91
CA ASP A 74 15.11 8.83 2.46
C ASP A 74 15.22 10.36 2.38
N GLY A 75 14.17 11.10 2.74
CA GLY A 75 14.09 12.53 2.48
C GLY A 75 12.99 12.93 1.51
N GLN A 76 12.78 12.12 0.47
CA GLN A 76 11.93 12.42 -0.68
C GLN A 76 10.81 11.41 -0.84
N GLU A 77 11.07 10.15 -0.51
CA GLU A 77 10.10 9.08 -0.50
C GLU A 77 10.08 8.40 0.86
N ALA A 78 8.93 7.82 1.18
CA ALA A 78 8.75 6.96 2.34
C ALA A 78 7.95 5.73 1.94
N VAL A 79 8.33 4.57 2.46
CA VAL A 79 7.58 3.33 2.31
C VAL A 79 7.04 2.94 3.68
N VAL A 80 5.75 2.64 3.70
CA VAL A 80 5.00 2.22 4.87
C VAL A 80 4.43 0.82 4.60
N ASP A 81 4.81 -0.13 5.45
CA ASP A 81 4.20 -1.45 5.44
C ASP A 81 2.90 -1.41 6.24
N ALA A 82 1.82 -1.93 5.67
CA ALA A 82 0.54 -2.09 6.32
C ALA A 82 0.03 -3.53 6.16
N PHE A 83 -0.73 -3.98 7.15
CA PHE A 83 -1.29 -5.32 7.22
C PHE A 83 -2.79 -5.21 7.36
N LEU A 84 -3.51 -5.81 6.41
CA LEU A 84 -4.97 -5.87 6.41
C LEU A 84 -5.40 -7.16 7.10
N TYR A 85 -6.24 -7.04 8.13
CA TYR A 85 -6.86 -8.17 8.80
C TYR A 85 -8.26 -8.42 8.27
N PHE A 86 -8.64 -9.68 8.11
CA PHE A 86 -9.94 -10.10 7.57
C PHE A 86 -10.73 -10.93 8.59
N SER A 87 -12.05 -11.01 8.42
CA SER A 87 -12.95 -11.76 9.30
C SER A 87 -12.68 -13.27 9.36
N ASN A 88 -11.97 -13.81 8.37
CA ASN A 88 -11.53 -15.20 8.30
C ASN A 88 -10.15 -15.44 8.92
N GLU A 89 -9.70 -14.52 9.80
CA GLU A 89 -8.44 -14.58 10.55
C GLU A 89 -7.17 -14.55 9.68
N LYS A 90 -7.30 -14.14 8.42
CA LYS A 90 -6.19 -14.04 7.47
C LYS A 90 -5.64 -12.63 7.39
N TRP A 91 -4.44 -12.51 6.85
CA TRP A 91 -3.75 -11.25 6.61
C TRP A 91 -3.34 -11.07 5.15
N ALA A 92 -3.23 -9.81 4.74
CA ALA A 92 -2.58 -9.41 3.49
C ALA A 92 -1.63 -8.23 3.77
N ALA A 93 -0.49 -8.19 3.08
CA ALA A 93 0.41 -7.05 3.11
C ALA A 93 -0.04 -6.00 2.10
N CYS A 94 0.12 -4.75 2.49
CA CYS A 94 -0.10 -3.60 1.66
C CYS A 94 1.12 -2.69 1.82
N ASP A 95 1.75 -2.31 0.70
CA ASP A 95 2.83 -1.33 0.71
C ASP A 95 2.30 0.01 0.23
N LEU A 96 2.50 1.04 1.04
CA LEU A 96 2.20 2.41 0.64
C LEU A 96 3.51 3.14 0.43
N ALA A 97 3.68 3.73 -0.75
CA ALA A 97 4.76 4.69 -0.98
C ALA A 97 4.17 6.09 -0.89
N PHE A 98 4.77 6.93 -0.05
CA PHE A 98 4.52 8.36 0.00
C PHE A 98 5.65 9.09 -0.73
N ALA A 99 5.30 10.14 -1.45
CA ALA A 99 6.25 11.10 -2.00
C ALA A 99 6.11 12.43 -1.29
N ASN A 100 7.25 13.07 -1.03
CA ASN A 100 7.29 14.44 -0.54
C ASN A 100 7.10 15.40 -1.73
N ILE A 101 5.95 16.06 -1.78
CA ILE A 101 5.64 17.09 -2.76
C ILE A 101 5.78 18.45 -2.06
N GLY A 102 7.02 18.94 -2.02
CA GLY A 102 7.37 20.23 -1.42
C GLY A 102 7.36 20.20 0.11
N GLN A 103 6.18 20.39 0.72
CA GLN A 103 5.99 20.36 2.18
C GLN A 103 4.90 19.36 2.62
N GLU A 104 4.28 18.66 1.68
CA GLU A 104 3.23 17.68 1.95
C GLU A 104 3.69 16.29 1.54
N TRP A 105 3.31 15.28 2.32
CA TRP A 105 3.48 13.88 1.96
C TRP A 105 2.19 13.37 1.36
N LYS A 106 2.27 12.77 0.17
CA LYS A 106 1.10 12.25 -0.55
C LYS A 106 1.33 10.82 -0.99
N VAL A 107 0.27 10.02 -1.02
CA VAL A 107 0.31 8.64 -1.46
C VAL A 107 0.65 8.61 -2.95
N ASN A 108 1.84 8.10 -3.28
CA ASN A 108 2.34 7.99 -4.64
C ASN A 108 2.04 6.63 -5.24
N ARG A 109 2.11 5.56 -4.43
CA ARG A 109 1.85 4.20 -4.87
C ARG A 109 1.15 3.41 -3.79
N LEU A 110 0.24 2.55 -4.23
CA LEU A 110 -0.39 1.52 -3.43
C LEU A 110 -0.04 0.16 -4.05
N GLY A 111 0.53 -0.74 -3.26
CA GLY A 111 0.82 -2.11 -3.65
C GLY A 111 0.15 -3.09 -2.71
N LEU A 112 -0.35 -4.19 -3.24
CA LEU A 112 -0.91 -5.28 -2.45
C LEU A 112 -0.07 -6.54 -2.67
N ARG A 113 0.37 -7.17 -1.59
CA ARG A 113 1.11 -8.44 -1.61
C ARG A 113 0.38 -9.47 -0.76
N GLU A 114 0.06 -10.62 -1.36
CA GLU A 114 -0.55 -11.74 -0.66
C GLU A 114 0.50 -12.42 0.24
N ILE A 115 0.20 -12.57 1.54
CA ILE A 115 1.11 -13.22 2.51
C ILE A 115 0.68 -14.67 2.77
N ASP A 116 -0.59 -14.89 3.16
CA ASP A 116 -0.99 -16.15 3.82
C ASP A 116 -1.87 -17.09 2.98
N TRP A 117 -2.47 -16.63 1.88
CA TRP A 117 -3.41 -17.44 1.07
C TRP A 117 -3.68 -16.79 -0.29
N PRO A 118 -4.01 -17.60 -1.33
CA PRO A 118 -4.50 -17.06 -2.59
C PRO A 118 -5.87 -16.45 -2.34
N ILE A 119 -6.01 -15.16 -2.57
CA ILE A 119 -7.29 -14.50 -2.40
C ILE A 119 -8.19 -15.02 -3.52
N GLU A 120 -9.18 -15.89 -3.24
CA GLU A 120 -10.01 -16.49 -4.32
C GLU A 120 -11.36 -15.77 -4.53
N PRO A 121 -11.79 -15.54 -5.80
CA PRO A 121 -11.03 -15.70 -7.04
C PRO A 121 -10.46 -14.34 -7.49
N PHE A 122 -9.23 -14.04 -7.08
CA PHE A 122 -8.34 -13.06 -7.71
C PHE A 122 -7.36 -13.77 -8.67
N SER A 123 -7.50 -15.09 -8.83
CA SER A 123 -6.72 -15.88 -9.78
C SER A 123 -7.59 -16.32 -10.94
N SER A 124 -7.39 -15.68 -12.09
CA SER A 124 -7.52 -16.36 -13.37
C SER A 124 -6.23 -16.16 -14.17
N SER A 125 -5.33 -17.14 -14.02
CA SER A 125 -4.34 -17.56 -15.02
C SER A 125 -3.31 -16.52 -15.50
N GLN A 126 -2.17 -16.46 -14.83
CA GLN A 126 -0.85 -16.35 -15.48
C GLN A 126 0.22 -17.02 -14.61
N PRO A 127 1.19 -17.72 -15.21
CA PRO A 127 2.01 -18.69 -14.50
C PRO A 127 2.93 -17.99 -13.51
N ALA A 128 3.03 -18.58 -12.32
CA ALA A 128 3.97 -18.19 -11.29
C ALA A 128 5.35 -17.97 -11.91
N LEU A 129 5.86 -16.74 -11.80
CA LEU A 129 7.28 -16.51 -11.97
C LEU A 129 7.97 -17.30 -10.85
N SER A 130 8.48 -18.45 -11.24
CA SER A 130 9.38 -19.30 -10.49
C SER A 130 10.49 -18.45 -9.87
N SER A 131 10.36 -18.09 -8.60
CA SER A 131 11.49 -17.73 -7.74
C SER A 131 12.25 -19.02 -7.41
N ARG A 132 12.88 -19.60 -8.43
CA ARG A 132 13.94 -20.58 -8.24
C ARG A 132 15.16 -19.80 -7.81
N ASN A 133 15.44 -19.85 -6.51
CA ASN A 133 16.81 -19.83 -6.01
C ASN A 133 17.56 -21.01 -6.62
N GLU A 134 18.07 -20.86 -7.84
CA GLU A 134 19.15 -21.71 -8.35
C GLU A 134 20.42 -20.88 -8.30
N SER A 135 21.09 -20.93 -7.15
CA SER A 135 22.50 -20.63 -7.03
C SER A 135 23.26 -21.57 -7.96
N LEU A 136 23.72 -21.06 -9.11
CA LEU A 136 24.72 -21.73 -9.91
C LEU A 136 26.06 -21.60 -9.19
N GLU A 137 26.42 -22.64 -8.43
CA GLU A 137 27.80 -22.91 -8.09
C GLU A 137 28.57 -23.16 -9.39
N ILE A 138 29.54 -22.29 -9.68
CA ILE A 138 30.54 -22.54 -10.71
C ILE A 138 31.64 -23.35 -10.02
N GLU A 139 31.57 -24.68 -10.10
CA GLU A 139 32.73 -25.53 -9.86
C GLU A 139 33.68 -25.46 -11.08
N GLY A 140 34.98 -25.37 -10.79
CA GLY A 140 36.06 -25.36 -11.77
C GLY A 140 36.45 -26.73 -12.29
#